data_AF-A0A661VQM9-F1
#
_entry.id   AF-A0A661VQM9-F1
#
_cell.length_a   1.000
_cell.length_b   1.000
_cell.length_c   1.000
_cell.angle_alpha   90.00
_cell.angle_beta   90.00
_cell.angle_gamma   90.00
#
_symmetry.space_group_name_H-M   'P 1'
#
loop_
_entity.id
_entity.type
_entity.pdbx_description
1 polymer ?
#
loop_
_entity_poly.entity_id
_entity_poly.type
_entity_poly.pdbx_seq_one_letter_code
_entity_poly.pdbx_strand_id
1 'polypeptide(L)'
;MSTGKIRQWFPLLLAGLALLSVAAKPADWGPDTGSIRGAVYLDLNRNGTYEVGEPGVGGVWFTASCGGLTVHYYSEPRVTDEYGNTYATGTYGPVLSRCDWVVEMQVPEGYMATTPVQQTVSLPGPERGSAFAYFGLYSSAGLPSSGMGGVPFLRTAALSEGGMLGIAVVLGLVARRRRELRQ
;
A
#
# COMPACT_ATOMS: atom_id res chain seq x y z
N MET A 1 7.81 -8.25 -60.50
CA MET A 1 6.47 -7.78 -60.07
C MET A 1 5.68 -8.94 -59.51
N SER A 2 5.39 -8.95 -58.21
CA SER A 2 4.05 -9.28 -57.66
C SER A 2 4.11 -9.22 -56.13
N THR A 3 3.26 -8.36 -55.60
CA THR A 3 3.20 -7.84 -54.24
C THR A 3 2.22 -8.61 -53.36
N GLY A 4 2.62 -8.87 -52.10
CA GLY A 4 1.79 -8.62 -50.91
C GLY A 4 0.61 -9.56 -50.59
N LYS A 5 0.89 -10.68 -49.92
CA LYS A 5 -0.09 -11.48 -49.17
C LYS A 5 0.26 -11.50 -47.66
N ILE A 6 0.36 -10.34 -47.01
CA ILE A 6 0.67 -10.25 -45.55
C ILE A 6 -0.37 -9.36 -44.82
N ARG A 7 -1.53 -9.09 -45.43
CA ARG A 7 -2.41 -8.00 -44.99
C ARG A 7 -3.72 -8.45 -44.33
N GLN A 8 -3.75 -9.58 -43.62
CA GLN A 8 -5.02 -10.08 -43.06
C GLN A 8 -5.02 -10.60 -41.60
N TRP A 9 -3.90 -10.65 -40.89
CA TRP A 9 -3.87 -11.25 -39.54
C TRP A 9 -3.67 -10.27 -38.37
N PHE A 10 -3.39 -8.99 -38.65
CA PHE A 10 -3.07 -8.01 -37.58
C PHE A 10 -4.24 -7.42 -36.78
N PRO A 11 -5.50 -7.30 -37.28
CA PRO A 11 -6.56 -6.70 -36.46
C PRO A 11 -7.17 -7.66 -35.43
N LEU A 12 -7.00 -8.98 -35.59
CA LEU A 12 -7.49 -9.98 -34.62
C LEU A 12 -6.62 -10.05 -33.35
N LEU A 13 -5.35 -9.65 -33.45
CA LEU A 13 -4.41 -9.70 -32.33
C LEU A 13 -4.62 -8.53 -31.34
N LEU A 14 -5.13 -7.39 -31.81
CA LEU A 14 -5.46 -6.24 -30.95
C LEU A 14 -6.82 -6.37 -30.25
N ALA A 15 -7.78 -7.10 -30.82
CA ALA A 15 -9.08 -7.35 -30.18
C ALA A 15 -9.00 -8.38 -29.04
N GLY A 16 -8.00 -9.28 -29.06
CA GLY A 16 -7.78 -10.27 -27.99
C GLY A 16 -7.17 -9.68 -26.72
N LEU A 17 -6.45 -8.56 -26.81
CA LEU A 17 -5.74 -7.97 -25.67
C LEU A 17 -6.62 -7.07 -24.77
N ALA A 18 -7.80 -6.68 -25.24
CA ALA A 18 -8.73 -5.81 -24.51
C ALA A 18 -9.73 -6.57 -23.61
N LEU A 19 -9.75 -7.91 -23.64
CA LEU A 19 -10.67 -8.75 -22.86
C LEU A 19 -10.03 -9.42 -21.63
N LEU A 20 -8.75 -9.17 -21.34
CA LEU A 20 -8.10 -9.58 -20.10
C LEU A 20 -8.32 -8.55 -18.98
N SER A 21 -9.54 -8.05 -18.83
CA SER A 21 -9.97 -7.61 -17.50
C SER A 21 -10.16 -8.87 -16.69
N VAL A 22 -9.10 -9.33 -16.02
CA VAL A 22 -9.24 -10.25 -14.90
C VAL A 22 -10.06 -9.47 -13.87
N ALA A 23 -11.38 -9.64 -13.87
CA ALA A 23 -12.16 -9.42 -12.69
C ALA A 23 -11.54 -10.36 -11.66
N ALA A 24 -10.64 -9.82 -10.83
CA ALA A 24 -10.09 -10.56 -9.72
C ALA A 24 -11.30 -11.05 -8.95
N LYS A 25 -11.54 -12.37 -8.96
CA LYS A 25 -12.48 -12.98 -8.03
C LYS A 25 -12.20 -12.34 -6.67
N PRO A 26 -13.20 -11.82 -5.95
CA PRO A 26 -12.95 -11.38 -4.58
C PRO A 26 -12.22 -12.53 -3.91
N ALA A 27 -11.04 -12.25 -3.35
CA ALA A 27 -10.20 -13.29 -2.81
C ALA A 27 -11.07 -14.09 -1.84
N ASP A 28 -11.33 -15.35 -2.17
CA ASP A 28 -12.03 -16.23 -1.26
C ASP A 28 -10.99 -16.59 -0.21
N TRP A 29 -10.89 -15.74 0.82
CA TRP A 29 -9.90 -15.88 1.90
C TRP A 29 -10.14 -17.15 2.73
N GLY A 30 -11.03 -18.05 2.33
CA GLY A 30 -11.33 -19.29 3.02
C GLY A 30 -12.13 -19.03 4.30
N PRO A 31 -12.77 -20.08 4.87
CA PRO A 31 -13.54 -19.98 6.11
C PRO A 31 -12.70 -19.68 7.36
N ASP A 32 -11.37 -19.58 7.20
CA ASP A 32 -10.38 -19.50 8.28
C ASP A 32 -9.66 -18.15 8.40
N THR A 33 -10.23 -17.11 7.80
CA THR A 33 -9.64 -15.77 7.83
C THR A 33 -10.51 -14.77 8.60
N GLY A 34 -9.81 -13.85 9.25
CA GLY A 34 -10.36 -12.67 9.91
C GLY A 34 -9.57 -11.43 9.49
N SER A 35 -9.94 -10.28 10.03
CA SER A 35 -9.19 -9.05 9.83
C SER A 35 -8.70 -8.52 11.16
N ILE A 36 -7.44 -8.12 11.24
CA ILE A 36 -7.05 -7.16 12.27
C ILE A 36 -7.42 -5.80 11.71
N ARG A 37 -8.00 -4.94 12.54
CA ARG A 37 -8.34 -3.56 12.23
C ARG A 37 -7.76 -2.67 13.33
N GLY A 38 -7.68 -1.39 13.08
CA GLY A 38 -7.08 -0.50 14.06
C GLY A 38 -6.76 0.86 13.48
N ALA A 39 -6.18 1.70 14.33
CA ALA A 39 -5.62 2.96 13.91
C ALA A 39 -4.39 3.33 14.74
N VAL A 40 -3.48 4.10 14.12
CA VAL A 40 -2.51 4.91 14.86
C VAL A 40 -3.07 6.31 15.03
N TYR A 41 -2.98 6.85 16.24
CA TYR A 41 -3.49 8.17 16.56
C TYR A 41 -2.43 9.01 17.27
N LEU A 42 -2.55 10.32 17.09
CA LEU A 42 -1.77 11.30 17.82
C LEU A 42 -2.45 11.55 19.16
N ASP A 43 -1.89 10.93 20.20
CA ASP A 43 -2.34 11.01 21.58
C ASP A 43 -2.00 12.39 22.17
N LEU A 44 -2.99 13.28 22.18
CA LEU A 44 -2.79 14.70 22.50
C LEU A 44 -2.64 14.93 24.00
N ASN A 45 -3.28 14.10 24.81
CA ASN A 45 -3.27 14.20 26.26
C ASN A 45 -2.34 13.18 26.95
N ARG A 46 -1.74 12.29 26.16
CA ARG A 46 -0.76 11.26 26.54
C ARG A 46 -1.29 10.19 27.48
N ASN A 47 -2.57 9.86 27.36
CA ASN A 47 -3.21 8.90 28.26
C ASN A 47 -3.25 7.46 27.72
N GLY A 48 -2.77 7.24 26.49
CA GLY A 48 -2.72 5.94 25.83
C GLY A 48 -4.08 5.39 25.41
N THR A 49 -5.12 6.22 25.36
CA THR A 49 -6.48 5.86 24.97
C THR A 49 -6.89 6.69 23.75
N TYR A 50 -7.49 6.04 22.76
CA TYR A 50 -7.95 6.76 21.57
C TYR A 50 -9.23 7.55 21.88
N GLU A 51 -9.20 8.85 21.64
CA GLU A 51 -10.29 9.77 21.93
C GLU A 51 -10.77 10.62 20.76
N VAL A 52 -11.97 11.18 20.93
CA VAL A 52 -12.55 12.08 19.94
C VAL A 52 -11.67 13.33 19.78
N GLY A 53 -11.37 13.66 18.54
CA GLY A 53 -10.51 14.80 18.20
C GLY A 53 -9.03 14.46 18.09
N GLU A 54 -8.63 13.23 18.40
CA GLU A 54 -7.25 12.76 18.18
C GLU A 54 -7.04 12.40 16.71
N PRO A 55 -6.14 13.09 15.98
CA PRO A 55 -5.90 12.83 14.57
C PRO A 55 -5.24 11.48 14.35
N GLY A 56 -5.54 10.83 13.23
CA GLY A 56 -4.82 9.63 12.82
C GLY A 56 -3.42 9.93 12.29
N VAL A 57 -2.51 8.95 12.43
CA VAL A 57 -1.15 9.00 11.88
C VAL A 57 -1.01 7.98 10.76
N GLY A 58 -0.91 8.48 9.53
CA GLY A 58 -0.79 7.66 8.32
C GLY A 58 0.65 7.26 8.00
N GLY A 59 0.82 6.18 7.23
CA GLY A 59 2.11 5.69 6.76
C GLY A 59 3.00 5.03 7.82
N VAL A 60 2.41 4.62 8.95
CA VAL A 60 3.14 3.94 10.04
C VAL A 60 3.35 2.48 9.67
N TRP A 61 4.58 1.98 9.89
CA TRP A 61 4.96 0.60 9.58
C TRP A 61 4.65 -0.34 10.73
N PHE A 62 4.21 -1.54 10.36
CA PHE A 62 3.90 -2.61 11.30
C PHE A 62 4.44 -3.96 10.85
N THR A 63 4.63 -4.80 11.84
CA THR A 63 4.83 -6.23 11.67
C THR A 63 3.77 -6.97 12.46
N ALA A 64 3.00 -7.86 11.84
CA ALA A 64 2.22 -8.86 12.54
C ALA A 64 2.92 -10.20 12.42
N SER A 65 3.12 -10.88 13.55
CA SER A 65 3.70 -12.22 13.58
C SER A 65 2.81 -13.20 14.32
N CYS A 66 2.83 -14.44 13.86
CA CYS A 66 2.11 -15.56 14.43
C CYS A 66 2.93 -16.83 14.16
N GLY A 67 3.47 -17.45 15.21
CA GLY A 67 4.35 -18.61 15.04
C GLY A 67 5.51 -18.31 14.08
N GLY A 68 5.55 -18.98 12.93
CA GLY A 68 6.55 -18.75 11.87
C GLY A 68 6.11 -17.81 10.75
N LEU A 69 4.89 -17.26 10.81
CA LEU A 69 4.37 -16.33 9.81
C LEU A 69 4.63 -14.89 10.25
N THR A 70 5.15 -14.08 9.32
CA THR A 70 5.36 -12.65 9.50
C THR A 70 4.77 -11.90 8.31
N VAL A 71 3.94 -10.90 8.60
CA VAL A 71 3.30 -10.04 7.59
C VAL A 71 3.62 -8.60 7.93
N HIS A 72 4.00 -7.83 6.91
CA HIS A 72 4.25 -6.41 7.05
C HIS A 72 3.15 -5.60 6.38
N TYR A 73 2.79 -4.46 6.98
CA TYR A 73 1.78 -3.56 6.46
C TYR A 73 2.03 -2.14 6.94
N TYR A 74 1.32 -1.21 6.32
CA TYR A 74 1.32 0.19 6.71
C TYR A 74 -0.09 0.62 7.11
N SER A 75 -0.21 1.62 7.99
CA SER A 75 -1.44 2.40 8.06
C SER A 75 -1.65 3.17 6.76
N GLU A 76 -2.91 3.57 6.51
CA GLU A 76 -3.27 4.32 5.32
C GLU A 76 -2.33 5.51 5.10
N PRO A 77 -2.06 5.87 3.83
CA PRO A 77 -1.21 7.00 3.56
C PRO A 77 -1.88 8.29 4.03
N ARG A 78 -1.05 9.25 4.45
CA ARG A 78 -1.49 10.61 4.69
C ARG A 78 -1.89 11.26 3.37
N VAL A 79 -3.04 11.92 3.37
CA VAL A 79 -3.58 12.64 2.23
C VAL A 79 -3.48 14.14 2.47
N THR A 80 -3.31 14.91 1.38
CA THR A 80 -3.34 16.36 1.39
C THR A 80 -4.48 16.82 0.48
N ASP A 81 -5.34 17.72 0.96
CA ASP A 81 -6.41 18.31 0.15
C ASP A 81 -5.89 19.43 -0.79
N GLU A 82 -6.79 19.97 -1.60
CA GLU A 82 -6.50 21.09 -2.53
C GLU A 82 -6.05 22.37 -1.81
N TYR A 83 -6.36 22.51 -0.52
CA TYR A 83 -6.01 23.67 0.30
C TYR A 83 -4.70 23.49 1.08
N GLY A 84 -4.01 22.35 0.91
CA GLY A 84 -2.76 22.03 1.61
C GLY A 84 -2.95 21.49 3.02
N ASN A 85 -4.18 21.25 3.47
CA ASN A 85 -4.42 20.58 4.76
C ASN A 85 -4.13 19.09 4.61
N THR A 86 -3.55 18.51 5.66
CA THR A 86 -3.19 17.10 5.65
C THR A 86 -4.02 16.32 6.64
N TYR A 87 -4.43 15.11 6.27
CA TYR A 87 -5.23 14.24 7.12
C TYR A 87 -4.81 12.78 6.94
N ALA A 88 -4.97 12.02 8.02
CA ALA A 88 -4.97 10.58 8.02
C ALA A 88 -5.96 10.13 9.11
N THR A 89 -6.74 9.11 8.81
CA THR A 89 -7.50 8.31 9.77
C THR A 89 -6.59 7.35 10.53
N GLY A 90 -5.37 7.10 10.03
CA GLY A 90 -4.38 6.21 10.64
C GLY A 90 -4.78 4.74 10.61
N THR A 91 -5.87 4.41 9.89
CA THR A 91 -6.43 3.07 9.84
C THR A 91 -5.50 2.07 9.18
N TYR A 92 -5.53 0.83 9.66
CA TYR A 92 -4.89 -0.31 9.01
C TYR A 92 -5.80 -1.53 9.15
N GLY A 93 -5.63 -2.51 8.27
CA GLY A 93 -6.31 -3.78 8.50
C GLY A 93 -6.00 -4.90 7.52
N PRO A 94 -4.97 -5.72 7.79
CA PRO A 94 -4.70 -6.89 6.99
C PRO A 94 -5.77 -7.98 7.23
N VAL A 95 -6.13 -8.69 6.17
CA VAL A 95 -6.85 -9.96 6.27
C VAL A 95 -5.82 -11.04 6.56
N LEU A 96 -5.97 -11.72 7.69
CA LEU A 96 -5.02 -12.70 8.21
C LEU A 96 -5.73 -14.02 8.56
N SER A 97 -4.97 -15.11 8.58
CA SER A 97 -5.44 -16.40 9.06
C SER A 97 -5.65 -16.38 10.58
N ARG A 98 -6.52 -17.27 11.08
CA ARG A 98 -6.72 -17.46 12.52
C ARG A 98 -5.40 -17.73 13.26
N CYS A 99 -5.07 -16.85 14.21
CA CYS A 99 -3.95 -16.98 15.12
C CYS A 99 -4.01 -15.92 16.24
N ASP A 100 -3.22 -16.13 17.29
CA ASP A 100 -2.83 -15.09 18.24
C ASP A 100 -1.69 -14.28 17.62
N TRP A 101 -2.08 -13.20 16.93
CA TRP A 101 -1.16 -12.33 16.25
C TRP A 101 -0.52 -11.36 17.22
N VAL A 102 0.79 -11.25 17.17
CA VAL A 102 1.54 -10.19 17.82
C VAL A 102 1.74 -9.07 16.81
N VAL A 103 1.03 -7.96 17.00
CA VAL A 103 1.16 -6.76 16.20
C VAL A 103 2.17 -5.83 16.85
N GLU A 104 3.23 -5.51 16.12
CA GLU A 104 4.29 -4.60 16.53
C GLU A 104 4.31 -3.37 15.63
N MET A 105 4.13 -2.21 16.23
CA MET A 105 4.28 -0.91 15.59
C MET A 105 5.74 -0.47 15.66
N GLN A 106 6.30 -0.12 14.49
CA GLN A 106 7.56 0.60 14.47
C GLN A 106 7.29 2.08 14.73
N VAL A 107 7.79 2.59 15.86
CA VAL A 107 7.64 4.00 16.23
C VAL A 107 8.30 4.89 15.15
N PRO A 108 7.54 5.76 14.45
CA PRO A 108 8.11 6.65 13.45
C PRO A 108 9.10 7.64 14.07
N GLU A 109 10.07 8.10 13.28
CA GLU A 109 11.03 9.12 13.73
C GLU A 109 10.31 10.40 14.18
N GLY A 110 10.75 10.97 15.30
CA GLY A 110 10.14 12.17 15.90
C GLY A 110 8.91 11.89 16.76
N TYR A 111 8.51 10.63 16.91
CA TYR A 111 7.42 10.21 17.80
C TYR A 111 7.91 9.40 18.98
N MET A 112 7.08 9.36 20.01
CA MET A 112 7.22 8.48 21.15
C MET A 112 5.87 7.79 21.39
N ALA A 113 5.90 6.49 21.71
CA ALA A 113 4.67 5.73 21.92
C ALA A 113 4.08 6.03 23.31
N THR A 114 2.76 6.21 23.36
CA THR A 114 1.98 6.30 24.61
C THR A 114 1.29 4.99 24.98
N THR A 115 1.14 4.09 24.01
CA THR A 115 0.69 2.71 24.18
C THR A 115 1.85 1.73 24.07
N PRO A 116 1.70 0.46 24.52
CA PRO A 116 2.63 -0.60 24.15
C PRO A 116 2.80 -0.68 22.64
N VAL A 117 4.07 -0.70 22.18
CA VAL A 117 4.42 -0.84 20.76
C VAL A 117 4.10 -2.23 20.21
N GLN A 118 3.92 -3.21 21.11
CA GLN A 118 3.54 -4.57 20.79
C GLN A 118 2.22 -4.90 21.48
N GLN A 119 1.25 -5.40 20.71
CA GLN A 119 -0.06 -5.81 21.21
C GLN A 119 -0.41 -7.19 20.65
N THR A 120 -0.94 -8.07 21.49
CA THR A 120 -1.42 -9.39 21.05
C THR A 120 -2.91 -9.30 20.74
N VAL A 121 -3.31 -9.77 19.56
CA VAL A 121 -4.68 -9.74 19.07
C VAL A 121 -5.06 -11.14 18.59
N SER A 122 -6.15 -11.67 19.14
CA SER A 122 -6.71 -12.96 18.72
C SER A 122 -7.91 -12.72 17.82
N LEU A 123 -7.94 -13.39 16.66
CA LEU A 123 -9.07 -13.29 15.75
C LEU A 123 -10.25 -14.11 16.28
N PRO A 124 -11.46 -13.53 16.41
CA PRO A 124 -12.62 -14.29 16.85
C PRO A 124 -12.93 -15.43 15.86
N GLY A 125 -13.63 -16.46 16.36
CA GLY A 125 -13.89 -17.75 15.69
C GLY A 125 -14.62 -17.69 14.33
N PRO A 126 -15.39 -18.71 13.91
CA PRO A 126 -15.76 -18.95 12.50
C PRO A 126 -16.54 -17.83 11.79
N GLU A 127 -17.00 -16.82 12.52
CA GLU A 127 -17.74 -15.66 12.00
C GLU A 127 -16.81 -14.52 11.57
N ARG A 128 -16.10 -14.65 10.44
CA ARG A 128 -15.37 -13.57 9.71
C ARG A 128 -15.02 -12.34 10.57
N GLY A 129 -14.31 -12.59 11.67
CA GLY A 129 -14.23 -11.64 12.77
C GLY A 129 -13.26 -10.50 12.49
N SER A 130 -13.50 -9.36 13.13
CA SER A 130 -12.49 -8.31 13.24
C SER A 130 -11.93 -8.28 14.66
N ALA A 131 -10.61 -8.31 14.78
CA ALA A 131 -9.91 -7.96 16.00
C ALA A 131 -9.38 -6.54 15.88
N PHE A 132 -9.22 -5.82 17.00
CA PHE A 132 -8.83 -4.42 16.99
C PHE A 132 -7.54 -4.19 17.78
N ALA A 133 -6.63 -3.39 17.26
CA ALA A 133 -5.46 -2.88 17.97
C ALA A 133 -5.27 -1.39 17.67
N TYR A 134 -4.94 -0.61 18.69
CA TYR A 134 -4.84 0.85 18.59
C TYR A 134 -3.52 1.31 19.18
N PHE A 135 -2.84 2.19 18.46
CA PHE A 135 -1.50 2.64 18.85
C PHE A 135 -1.46 4.15 19.00
N GLY A 136 -1.14 4.61 20.20
CA GLY A 136 -0.99 6.01 20.53
C GLY A 136 0.44 6.47 20.35
N LEU A 137 0.61 7.62 19.70
CA LEU A 137 1.88 8.30 19.54
C LEU A 137 1.77 9.73 20.05
N TYR A 138 2.79 10.25 20.72
CA TYR A 138 2.92 11.67 21.00
C TYR A 138 4.12 12.26 20.25
N SER A 139 3.98 13.52 19.82
CA SER A 139 5.01 14.30 19.14
C SER A 139 5.28 15.58 19.93
N SER A 140 6.53 15.99 20.06
CA SER A 140 6.90 17.32 20.57
C SER A 140 6.74 18.43 19.52
N ALA A 141 6.37 18.09 18.27
CA ALA A 141 6.30 18.99 17.12
C ALA A 141 4.91 19.07 16.47
N GLY A 142 3.87 18.44 17.02
CA GLY A 142 2.56 18.27 16.36
C GLY A 142 2.58 17.18 15.28
N LEU A 143 1.55 17.14 14.42
CA LEU A 143 1.54 16.25 13.24
C LEU A 143 2.83 16.47 12.43
N PRO A 144 3.42 15.42 11.83
CA PRO A 144 4.71 15.59 11.16
C PRO A 144 4.50 16.57 9.99
N SER A 145 5.52 17.28 9.53
CA SER A 145 5.40 18.00 8.26
C SER A 145 5.10 17.00 7.13
N SER A 146 4.22 17.36 6.19
CA SER A 146 3.93 16.51 5.04
C SER A 146 5.21 16.25 4.25
N GLY A 147 5.52 14.98 4.03
CA GLY A 147 6.62 14.60 3.17
C GLY A 147 6.69 13.10 3.05
N MET A 148 6.57 12.61 1.82
CA MET A 148 7.08 11.32 1.42
C MET A 148 8.62 11.37 1.37
N GLY A 149 9.23 11.87 2.45
CA GLY A 149 10.63 12.24 2.55
C GLY A 149 11.33 11.35 3.56
N GLY A 150 11.42 10.06 3.26
CA GLY A 150 12.11 9.13 4.16
C GLY A 150 11.94 7.65 3.83
N VAL A 151 10.96 7.28 2.99
CA VAL A 151 10.79 5.86 2.66
C VAL A 151 11.81 5.41 1.59
N PRO A 152 12.73 4.47 1.90
CA PRO A 152 13.73 4.01 0.94
C PRO A 152 13.12 3.29 -0.28
N PHE A 153 11.88 2.79 -0.18
CA PHE A 153 11.25 2.03 -1.26
C PHE A 153 10.79 2.86 -2.46
N LEU A 154 10.60 4.18 -2.31
CA LEU A 154 10.23 5.03 -3.46
C LEU A 154 11.43 5.40 -4.32
N ARG A 155 12.64 5.34 -3.77
CA ARG A 155 13.86 5.46 -4.58
C ARG A 155 14.04 4.24 -5.50
N THR A 156 13.60 3.07 -5.06
CA THR A 156 13.66 1.82 -5.85
C THR A 156 12.43 1.64 -6.76
N ALA A 157 11.23 2.04 -6.34
CA ALA A 157 10.02 1.97 -7.17
C ALA A 157 10.04 2.97 -8.35
N ALA A 158 10.59 4.18 -8.15
CA ALA A 158 10.76 5.16 -9.24
C ALA A 158 11.76 4.69 -10.31
N LEU A 159 12.71 3.81 -9.95
CA LEU A 159 13.63 3.19 -10.92
C LEU A 159 12.98 2.03 -11.68
N SER A 160 11.99 1.33 -11.10
CA SER A 160 11.28 0.25 -11.81
C SER A 160 10.23 0.75 -12.81
N GLU A 161 9.60 1.91 -12.57
CA GLU A 161 8.62 2.47 -13.52
C GLU A 161 9.27 3.37 -14.60
N GLY A 162 10.40 4.04 -14.30
CA GLY A 162 11.18 4.77 -15.31
C GLY A 162 11.77 3.87 -16.40
N GLY A 163 12.01 2.59 -16.10
CA GLY A 163 12.51 1.60 -17.06
C GLY A 163 11.51 1.25 -18.17
N MET A 164 10.21 1.28 -17.89
CA MET A 164 9.18 0.95 -18.89
C MET A 164 8.90 2.10 -19.87
N LEU A 165 9.05 3.35 -19.44
CA LEU A 165 8.96 4.52 -20.34
C LEU A 165 10.22 4.69 -21.20
N GLY A 166 11.42 4.39 -20.66
CA GLY A 166 12.67 4.49 -21.42
C GLY A 166 12.77 3.51 -22.60
N ILE A 167 12.30 2.26 -22.42
CA ILE A 167 12.34 1.24 -23.47
C ILE A 167 11.39 1.60 -24.64
N ALA A 168 10.21 2.17 -24.35
CA ALA A 168 9.26 2.58 -25.37
C ALA A 168 9.78 3.74 -26.25
N VAL A 169 10.45 4.73 -25.65
CA VAL A 169 11.02 5.88 -26.38
C VAL A 169 12.20 5.45 -27.26
N VAL A 170 13.07 4.57 -26.77
CA VAL A 170 14.23 4.07 -27.55
C VAL A 170 13.76 3.21 -28.73
N LEU A 171 12.77 2.32 -28.53
CA LEU A 171 12.20 1.52 -29.62
C LEU A 171 11.46 2.39 -30.65
N GLY A 172 10.77 3.45 -30.21
CA GLY A 172 10.12 4.43 -31.08
C GLY A 172 11.10 5.21 -31.96
N LEU A 173 12.24 5.66 -31.40
CA LEU A 173 13.29 6.38 -32.13
C LEU A 173 14.04 5.47 -33.11
N VAL A 174 14.34 4.23 -32.72
CA VAL A 174 14.99 3.24 -33.61
C VAL A 174 14.09 2.85 -34.79
N ALA A 175 12.77 2.74 -34.56
CA ALA A 175 11.80 2.46 -35.62
C ALA A 175 11.65 3.63 -36.61
N ARG A 176 11.74 4.88 -36.15
CA ARG A 176 11.68 6.08 -36.99
C ARG A 176 12.92 6.22 -37.87
N ARG A 177 14.12 6.04 -37.31
CA ARG A 177 15.39 6.17 -38.04
C ARG A 177 15.56 5.11 -39.15
N ARG A 178 14.99 3.90 -38.98
CA ARG A 178 15.00 2.85 -40.03
C ARG A 178 14.06 3.13 -41.20
N ARG A 179 13.05 4.00 -41.05
CA ARG A 179 12.17 4.41 -42.15
C ARG A 179 12.79 5.52 -42.99
N GLU A 180 13.53 6.42 -42.36
CA GLU A 180 14.22 7.53 -43.05
C GLU A 180 15.43 7.05 -43.88
N LEU A 181 16.05 5.92 -43.52
CA LEU A 181 17.17 5.32 -44.26
C LEU A 181 16.74 4.36 -45.40
N ARG A 182 15.43 4.25 -45.68
CA ARG A 182 14.87 3.38 -46.73
C ARG A 182 14.10 4.13 -47.81
N GLN A 183 14.17 5.45 -47.82
CA GLN A 183 13.81 6.32 -48.93
C GLN A 183 15.09 6.83 -49.59
#